data_AF-A0ABD6QVK6-F1
#
_entry.id   AF-A0ABD6QVK6-F1
#
_cell.length_a   1.000
_cell.length_b   1.000
_cell.length_c   1.000
_cell.angle_alpha   90.00
_cell.angle_beta   90.00
_cell.angle_gamma   90.00
#
_symmetry.space_group_name_H-M   'P 1'
#
loop_
_entity.id
_entity.type
_entity.pdbx_description
1 polymer ?
#
loop_
_entity_poly.entity_id
_entity_poly.type
_entity_poly.pdbx_seq_one_letter_code
_entity_poly.pdbx_strand_id
1 'polypeptide(L)'
;KYSKMVWSDVDVIFCNEFSADFLNIKENDENYFYGVYDKIYPYEGFFYCNLTYQRKNQFCKKILEIIRAQKIDKEPQLTEFCRSKIAPLKIEYCIFPHYYSLSEEHLKGVANAIYHDTIKQALREPIVIQYDSHPYFQIKPWDYPFGLKADLWLNALAKTPFMSDWSYLITGGGEIGGEKWHHYHSIAAYHYYFPLWKAEEQIAHDAFKTFLKHYFLHIHEIPQNARRRLFKYCISIPLKSFISKTLKILKLHALVKKILIQLKLLKKS
;
A
#
# COMPACT_ATOMS: atom_id res chain seq x y z
N LYS A 1 11.11 11.07 34.61
CA LYS A 1 9.93 10.78 35.46
C LYS A 1 9.27 9.44 35.10
N TYR A 2 9.24 9.03 33.83
CA TYR A 2 8.69 7.72 33.41
C TYR A 2 9.55 6.52 33.84
N SER A 3 8.90 5.41 34.24
CA SER A 3 9.57 4.15 34.61
C SER A 3 9.87 3.27 33.39
N LYS A 4 9.00 3.30 32.38
CA LYS A 4 9.11 2.55 31.13
C LYS A 4 8.74 3.44 29.94
N MET A 5 9.19 3.07 28.75
CA MET A 5 8.87 3.77 27.50
C MET A 5 8.76 2.76 26.35
N VAL A 6 7.87 3.04 25.40
CA VAL A 6 7.86 2.37 24.10
C VAL A 6 8.59 3.30 23.13
N TRP A 7 9.55 2.75 22.40
CA TRP A 7 10.22 3.42 21.31
C TRP A 7 9.93 2.67 20.02
N SER A 8 9.63 3.41 18.95
CA SER A 8 9.44 2.85 17.63
C SER A 8 9.97 3.81 16.57
N ASP A 9 10.35 3.26 15.42
CA ASP A 9 10.56 4.05 14.23
C ASP A 9 9.25 4.70 13.76
N VAL A 10 9.40 5.68 12.86
CA VAL A 10 8.27 6.41 12.26
C VAL A 10 7.64 5.69 11.08
N ASP A 11 8.33 4.69 10.53
CA ASP A 11 7.92 3.93 9.36
C ASP A 11 7.30 2.58 9.73
N VAL A 12 6.54 2.56 10.82
CA VAL A 12 5.84 1.36 11.33
C VAL A 12 4.32 1.55 11.30
N ILE A 13 3.59 0.44 11.31
CA ILE A 13 2.15 0.41 11.61
C ILE A 13 1.89 -0.60 12.73
N PHE A 14 1.14 -0.15 13.73
CA PHE A 14 0.60 -1.00 14.78
C PHE A 14 -0.66 -1.70 14.27
N CYS A 15 -0.62 -3.02 14.20
CA CYS A 15 -1.70 -3.85 13.69
C CYS A 15 -2.59 -4.43 14.79
N ASN A 16 -2.01 -4.72 15.96
CA ASN A 16 -2.70 -5.32 17.11
C ASN A 16 -2.28 -4.67 18.44
N GLU A 17 -2.98 -5.02 19.52
CA GLU A 17 -2.68 -4.60 20.90
C GLU A 17 -1.24 -4.97 21.28
N PHE A 18 -0.49 -4.04 21.87
CA PHE A 18 0.92 -4.22 22.21
C PHE A 18 1.23 -4.08 23.71
N SER A 19 0.34 -3.46 24.48
CA SER A 19 0.63 -3.03 25.85
C SER A 19 0.77 -4.20 26.83
N ALA A 20 0.19 -5.37 26.57
CA ALA A 20 0.30 -6.51 27.49
C ALA A 20 1.75 -6.89 27.83
N ASP A 21 2.62 -7.06 26.83
CA ASP A 21 4.02 -7.41 27.07
C ASP A 21 4.79 -6.23 27.71
N PHE A 22 4.44 -4.99 27.37
CA PHE A 22 5.01 -3.78 28.00
C PHE A 22 4.69 -3.69 29.50
N LEU A 23 3.45 -4.00 29.87
CA LEU A 23 2.99 -3.97 31.26
C LEU A 23 3.66 -5.06 32.09
N ASN A 24 3.97 -6.21 31.49
CA ASN A 24 4.63 -7.34 32.14
C ASN A 24 6.10 -7.11 32.53
N ILE A 25 6.75 -6.05 32.01
CA ILE A 25 8.11 -5.68 32.43
C ILE A 25 8.09 -5.26 33.91
N LYS A 26 8.77 -6.06 34.75
CA LYS A 26 8.81 -5.91 36.22
C LYS A 26 9.82 -4.86 36.66
N GLU A 27 9.64 -4.32 37.87
CA GLU A 27 10.56 -3.31 38.42
C GLU A 27 11.95 -3.86 38.76
N ASN A 28 12.05 -5.15 39.08
CA ASN A 28 13.31 -5.84 39.33
C ASN A 28 13.96 -6.40 38.06
N ASP A 29 13.40 -6.11 36.89
CA ASP A 29 14.01 -6.47 35.62
C ASP A 29 15.35 -5.74 35.43
N GLU A 30 16.37 -6.49 35.04
CA GLU A 30 17.73 -5.99 34.87
C GLU A 30 18.17 -5.84 33.41
N ASN A 31 17.21 -5.81 32.48
CA ASN A 31 17.43 -5.51 31.07
C ASN A 31 17.23 -4.00 30.84
N TYR A 32 18.01 -3.43 29.94
CA TYR A 32 17.78 -2.06 29.48
C TYR A 32 16.64 -1.99 28.48
N PHE A 33 16.56 -2.99 27.62
CA PHE A 33 15.60 -3.01 26.52
C PHE A 33 14.98 -4.40 26.33
N TYR A 34 13.87 -4.41 25.63
CA TYR A 34 13.29 -5.59 25.02
C TYR A 34 13.08 -5.31 23.54
N GLY A 35 13.59 -6.17 22.66
CA GLY A 35 13.53 -5.97 21.21
C GLY A 35 13.50 -7.28 20.42
N VAL A 36 13.04 -7.22 19.18
CA VAL A 36 13.09 -8.37 18.26
C VAL A 36 14.52 -8.51 17.75
N TYR A 37 14.94 -9.75 17.51
CA TYR A 37 16.29 -10.05 17.04
C TYR A 37 16.30 -10.41 15.55
N ASP A 38 17.24 -9.85 14.81
CA ASP A 38 17.77 -10.49 13.60
C ASP A 38 18.68 -11.66 14.02
N LYS A 39 19.44 -12.27 13.09
CA LYS A 39 20.40 -13.35 13.35
C LYS A 39 21.35 -13.07 14.51
N ILE A 40 21.85 -11.83 14.65
CA ILE A 40 22.90 -11.50 15.63
C ILE A 40 22.60 -10.21 16.41
N TYR A 41 21.86 -9.26 15.82
CA TYR A 41 21.59 -7.95 16.41
C TYR A 41 20.09 -7.75 16.61
N PRO A 42 19.67 -6.96 17.60
CA PRO A 42 18.28 -6.53 17.68
C PRO A 42 17.91 -5.68 16.46
N TYR A 43 16.68 -5.82 15.96
CA TYR A 43 16.09 -4.81 15.11
C TYR A 43 15.81 -3.56 15.96
N GLU A 44 16.22 -2.41 15.44
CA GLU A 44 16.16 -1.13 16.15
C GLU A 44 14.83 -0.42 15.94
N GLY A 45 13.93 -0.92 15.07
CA GLY A 45 12.66 -0.25 14.81
C GLY A 45 11.63 -0.27 15.93
N PHE A 46 11.84 -1.06 16.99
CA PHE A 46 10.94 -1.14 18.12
C PHE A 46 11.63 -1.64 19.40
N PHE A 47 11.52 -0.88 20.49
CA PHE A 47 11.95 -1.32 21.82
C PHE A 47 10.93 -1.01 22.91
N TYR A 48 10.82 -1.90 23.89
CA TYR A 48 10.44 -1.47 25.24
C TYR A 48 11.67 -1.11 26.05
N CYS A 49 11.65 0.05 26.68
CA CYS A 49 12.76 0.58 27.45
C CYS A 49 12.45 0.55 28.95
N ASN A 50 13.31 -0.09 29.74
CA ASN A 50 13.27 -0.06 31.20
C ASN A 50 14.01 1.18 31.73
N LEU A 51 13.34 2.33 31.70
CA LEU A 51 13.96 3.61 32.05
C LEU A 51 14.38 3.69 33.53
N THR A 52 13.70 2.99 34.42
CA THR A 52 14.10 2.90 35.83
C THR A 52 15.47 2.22 35.96
N TYR A 53 15.65 1.06 35.34
CA TYR A 53 16.92 0.33 35.40
C TYR A 53 18.04 1.05 34.64
N GLN A 54 17.73 1.65 33.48
CA GLN A 54 18.68 2.50 32.75
C GLN A 54 19.19 3.66 33.61
N ARG A 55 18.31 4.38 34.33
CA ARG A 55 18.72 5.47 35.23
C ARG A 55 19.56 4.97 36.41
N LYS A 56 19.13 3.89 37.07
CA LYS A 56 19.87 3.26 38.18
C LYS A 56 21.31 2.95 37.79
N ASN A 57 21.52 2.54 36.53
CA ASN A 57 22.82 2.14 36.00
C ASN A 57 23.56 3.25 35.23
N GLN A 58 23.07 4.49 35.26
CA GLN A 58 23.66 5.63 34.55
C GLN A 58 23.84 5.37 33.04
N PHE A 59 22.88 4.66 32.43
CA PHE A 59 22.94 4.19 31.04
C PHE A 59 23.36 5.29 30.05
N CYS A 60 22.64 6.42 30.01
CA CYS A 60 22.93 7.50 29.07
C CYS A 60 24.36 8.06 29.21
N LYS A 61 24.87 8.16 30.44
CA LYS A 61 26.24 8.62 30.69
C LYS A 61 27.26 7.64 30.12
N LYS A 62 27.11 6.34 30.43
CA LYS A 62 28.00 5.28 29.93
C LYS A 62 27.99 5.21 28.40
N ILE A 63 26.81 5.27 27.80
CA ILE A 63 26.65 5.25 26.34
C ILE A 63 27.32 6.47 25.70
N LEU A 64 27.13 7.67 26.26
CA LEU A 64 27.78 8.87 25.75
C LEU A 64 29.31 8.80 25.83
N GLU A 65 29.83 8.24 26.92
CA GLU A 65 31.28 7.99 27.09
C GLU A 65 31.80 7.00 26.04
N ILE A 66 31.07 5.91 25.79
CA ILE A 66 31.42 4.92 24.76
C ILE A 66 31.40 5.53 23.36
N ILE A 67 30.34 6.25 22.99
CA ILE A 67 30.23 6.91 21.68
C ILE A 67 31.43 7.84 21.44
N ARG A 68 31.80 8.64 22.45
CA ARG A 68 32.94 9.57 22.37
C ARG A 68 34.28 8.85 22.28
N ALA A 69 34.50 7.83 23.11
CA ALA A 69 35.77 7.12 23.17
C ALA A 69 36.02 6.28 21.91
N GLN A 70 34.97 5.63 21.38
CA GLN A 70 35.07 4.70 20.26
C GLN A 70 34.66 5.31 18.92
N LYS A 71 34.21 6.57 18.90
CA LYS A 71 33.76 7.29 17.71
C LYS A 71 32.68 6.52 16.94
N ILE A 72 31.71 5.99 17.69
CA ILE A 72 30.56 5.28 17.11
C ILE A 72 29.73 6.25 16.28
N ASP A 73 29.42 5.87 15.05
CA ASP A 73 28.60 6.63 14.11
C ASP A 73 27.46 5.81 13.50
N LYS A 74 27.29 4.54 13.92
CA LYS A 74 26.22 3.63 13.45
C LYS A 74 25.49 2.96 14.60
N GLU A 75 24.20 2.71 14.40
CA GLU A 75 23.31 2.14 15.41
C GLU A 75 23.69 0.69 15.82
N PRO A 76 24.06 -0.24 14.91
CA PRO A 76 24.45 -1.60 15.30
C PRO A 76 25.68 -1.66 16.22
N GLN A 77 26.58 -0.67 16.11
CA GLN A 77 27.75 -0.58 16.99
C GLN A 77 27.32 -0.14 18.40
N LEU A 78 26.29 0.69 18.51
CA LEU A 78 25.75 1.13 19.78
C LEU A 78 24.99 0.01 20.49
N THR A 79 24.12 -0.71 19.77
CA THR A 79 23.36 -1.84 20.31
C THR A 79 24.25 -2.99 20.75
N GLU A 80 25.46 -3.10 20.18
CA GLU A 80 26.43 -4.09 20.62
C GLU A 80 26.84 -3.94 22.10
N PHE A 81 27.06 -2.71 22.58
CA PHE A 81 27.48 -2.46 23.96
C PHE A 81 26.45 -2.85 25.01
N CYS A 82 25.18 -2.87 24.62
CA CYS A 82 24.09 -3.23 25.51
C CYS A 82 23.45 -4.57 25.13
N ARG A 83 23.97 -5.33 24.16
CA ARG A 83 23.35 -6.58 23.67
C ARG A 83 22.98 -7.54 24.79
N SER A 84 23.87 -7.74 25.77
CA SER A 84 23.64 -8.63 26.93
C SER A 84 22.55 -8.15 27.89
N LYS A 85 22.05 -6.93 27.68
CA LYS A 85 21.00 -6.26 28.45
C LYS A 85 19.79 -5.94 27.57
N ILE A 86 19.66 -6.61 26.43
CA ILE A 86 18.46 -6.59 25.59
C ILE A 86 17.82 -7.97 25.71
N ALA A 87 16.58 -8.02 26.19
CA ALA A 87 15.79 -9.24 26.22
C ALA A 87 15.04 -9.43 24.88
N PRO A 88 14.85 -10.67 24.41
CA PRO A 88 14.10 -10.91 23.17
C PRO A 88 12.60 -10.62 23.35
N LEU A 89 12.03 -9.89 22.39
CA LEU A 89 10.58 -9.82 22.16
C LEU A 89 10.14 -10.87 21.15
N LYS A 90 8.83 -11.10 21.07
CA LYS A 90 8.25 -11.94 20.02
C LYS A 90 8.39 -11.26 18.65
N ILE A 91 8.54 -12.03 17.58
CA ILE A 91 8.78 -11.47 16.22
C ILE A 91 7.58 -10.68 15.66
N GLU A 92 6.39 -10.87 16.23
CA GLU A 92 5.17 -10.10 15.96
C GLU A 92 5.39 -8.59 16.11
N TYR A 93 6.37 -8.17 16.92
CA TYR A 93 6.74 -6.76 17.12
C TYR A 93 7.63 -6.18 16.01
N CYS A 94 8.05 -6.98 15.03
CA CYS A 94 8.88 -6.53 13.92
C CYS A 94 8.70 -7.46 12.71
N ILE A 95 7.57 -7.30 12.01
CA ILE A 95 7.30 -8.01 10.76
C ILE A 95 7.59 -7.11 9.57
N PHE A 96 8.40 -7.60 8.63
CA PHE A 96 8.65 -6.89 7.38
C PHE A 96 7.67 -7.33 6.28
N PRO A 97 7.11 -6.41 5.49
CA PRO A 97 6.23 -6.72 4.36
C PRO A 97 6.77 -7.75 3.37
N HIS A 98 8.07 -7.75 3.08
CA HIS A 98 8.64 -8.72 2.14
C HIS A 98 8.54 -10.18 2.65
N TYR A 99 8.44 -10.41 3.96
CA TYR A 99 8.26 -11.75 4.52
C TYR A 99 6.98 -12.44 4.02
N TYR A 100 5.95 -11.69 3.64
CA TYR A 100 4.71 -12.24 3.08
C TYR A 100 4.90 -12.92 1.71
N SER A 101 5.98 -12.63 1.00
CA SER A 101 6.32 -13.26 -0.28
C SER A 101 7.23 -14.49 -0.16
N LEU A 102 7.77 -14.74 1.04
CA LEU A 102 8.77 -15.78 1.24
C LEU A 102 8.13 -17.14 1.55
N SER A 103 8.75 -18.20 1.02
CA SER A 103 8.46 -19.58 1.44
C SER A 103 8.87 -19.78 2.90
N GLU A 104 8.40 -20.87 3.52
CA GLU A 104 8.78 -21.16 4.91
C GLU A 104 10.30 -21.37 5.08
N GLU A 105 10.93 -22.07 4.14
CA GLU A 105 12.38 -22.27 4.13
C GLU A 105 13.12 -20.94 4.08
N HIS A 106 12.71 -20.03 3.18
CA HIS A 106 13.31 -18.70 3.09
C HIS A 106 13.06 -17.85 4.35
N LEU A 107 11.87 -17.95 4.96
CA LEU A 107 11.58 -17.28 6.23
C LEU A 107 12.53 -17.73 7.34
N LYS A 108 12.78 -19.03 7.47
CA LYS A 108 13.77 -19.56 8.42
C LYS A 108 15.20 -19.12 8.07
N GLY A 109 15.49 -18.91 6.78
CA GLY A 109 16.78 -18.38 6.32
C GLY A 109 17.03 -16.91 6.69
N VAL A 110 15.98 -16.09 6.82
CA VAL A 110 16.09 -14.66 7.14
C VAL A 110 15.80 -14.33 8.61
N ALA A 111 14.91 -15.07 9.27
CA ALA A 111 14.59 -14.84 10.67
C ALA A 111 15.59 -15.53 11.62
N ASN A 112 15.76 -14.97 12.82
CA ASN A 112 16.52 -15.63 13.88
C ASN A 112 15.90 -17.00 14.22
N ALA A 113 16.75 -17.97 14.54
CA ALA A 113 16.37 -19.33 14.95
C ALA A 113 15.32 -19.37 16.07
N ILE A 114 15.35 -18.42 17.01
CA ILE A 114 14.38 -18.35 18.11
C ILE A 114 12.94 -18.09 17.64
N TYR A 115 12.74 -17.66 16.39
CA TYR A 115 11.42 -17.36 15.82
C TYR A 115 10.98 -18.33 14.73
N HIS A 116 11.77 -19.38 14.43
CA HIS A 116 11.47 -20.28 13.31
C HIS A 116 10.12 -20.97 13.43
N ASP A 117 9.70 -21.28 14.64
CA ASP A 117 8.42 -21.97 14.91
C ASP A 117 7.23 -21.00 14.99
N THR A 118 7.48 -19.69 15.17
CA THR A 118 6.43 -18.69 15.39
C THR A 118 6.22 -17.75 14.21
N ILE A 119 7.20 -17.60 13.31
CA ILE A 119 7.19 -16.61 12.23
C ILE A 119 5.95 -16.71 11.32
N LYS A 120 5.45 -17.92 11.05
CA LYS A 120 4.23 -18.10 10.24
C LYS A 120 2.98 -17.59 10.95
N GLN A 121 2.89 -17.77 12.26
CA GLN A 121 1.79 -17.22 13.05
C GLN A 121 1.92 -15.69 13.13
N ALA A 122 3.14 -15.19 13.34
CA ALA A 122 3.39 -13.76 13.41
C ALA A 122 3.04 -13.01 12.11
N LEU A 123 3.17 -13.66 10.95
CA LEU A 123 2.69 -13.08 9.69
C LEU A 123 1.16 -12.98 9.63
N ARG A 124 0.42 -13.88 10.27
CA ARG A 124 -1.05 -13.83 10.33
C ARG A 124 -1.54 -12.78 11.31
N GLU A 125 -0.86 -12.66 12.44
CA GLU A 125 -1.23 -11.81 13.57
C GLU A 125 -0.06 -10.90 13.99
N PRO A 126 0.41 -10.00 13.10
CA PRO A 126 1.50 -9.09 13.46
C PRO A 126 1.01 -8.09 14.52
N ILE A 127 1.87 -7.71 15.46
CA ILE A 127 1.62 -6.57 16.36
C ILE A 127 2.12 -5.29 15.70
N VAL A 128 3.31 -5.32 15.11
CA VAL A 128 3.91 -4.20 14.38
C VAL A 128 4.45 -4.69 13.03
N ILE A 129 4.11 -3.95 11.98
CA ILE A 129 4.75 -4.08 10.67
C ILE A 129 5.73 -2.91 10.49
N GLN A 130 6.99 -3.21 10.21
CA GLN A 130 8.02 -2.21 9.94
C GLN A 130 8.27 -2.10 8.45
N TYR A 131 8.16 -0.89 7.91
CA TYR A 131 8.39 -0.60 6.50
C TYR A 131 9.85 -0.25 6.21
N ASP A 132 10.81 -0.94 6.84
CA ASP A 132 12.23 -0.68 6.62
C ASP A 132 12.58 -0.86 5.13
N SER A 133 13.40 0.06 4.63
CA SER A 133 13.86 0.11 3.25
C SER A 133 15.03 -0.84 3.09
N HIS A 134 14.75 -2.13 2.87
CA HIS A 134 15.78 -3.02 2.37
C HIS A 134 16.08 -2.68 0.90
N PRO A 135 17.34 -2.42 0.52
CA PRO A 135 17.71 -1.86 -0.79
C PRO A 135 17.29 -2.70 -2.01
N TYR A 136 16.88 -3.94 -1.79
CA TYR A 136 16.50 -4.88 -2.85
C TYR A 136 15.03 -5.30 -2.85
N PHE A 137 14.28 -5.08 -1.77
CA PHE A 137 13.00 -5.76 -1.58
C PHE A 137 11.84 -4.85 -1.21
N GLN A 138 12.09 -3.63 -0.74
CA GLN A 138 11.02 -2.85 -0.15
C GLN A 138 11.12 -1.36 -0.42
N ILE A 139 10.18 -0.89 -1.23
CA ILE A 139 9.88 0.53 -1.44
C ILE A 139 8.89 0.94 -0.35
N LYS A 140 9.07 2.13 0.22
CA LYS A 140 8.18 2.64 1.27
C LYS A 140 6.73 2.77 0.74
N PRO A 141 5.72 2.53 1.58
CA PRO A 141 4.32 2.52 1.13
C PRO A 141 3.83 3.89 0.64
N TRP A 142 4.44 4.99 1.09
CA TRP A 142 4.14 6.33 0.61
C TRP A 142 4.74 6.63 -0.78
N ASP A 143 5.77 5.89 -1.20
CA ASP A 143 6.37 6.00 -2.53
C ASP A 143 5.76 4.98 -3.50
N TYR A 144 5.38 3.79 -3.01
CA TYR A 144 4.74 2.74 -3.82
C TYR A 144 3.49 2.18 -3.12
N PRO A 145 2.30 2.76 -3.37
CA PRO A 145 1.06 2.39 -2.69
C PRO A 145 0.50 1.01 -3.06
N PHE A 146 1.14 0.30 -4.00
CA PHE A 146 0.76 -1.04 -4.42
C PHE A 146 1.72 -2.11 -3.89
N GLY A 147 2.62 -1.75 -2.98
CA GLY A 147 3.56 -2.67 -2.33
C GLY A 147 2.88 -3.65 -1.38
N LEU A 148 3.60 -4.72 -1.02
CA LEU A 148 3.14 -5.65 0.01
C LEU A 148 2.78 -4.90 1.29
N LYS A 149 1.59 -5.17 1.83
CA LYS A 149 1.05 -4.54 3.04
C LYS A 149 0.97 -3.00 2.98
N ALA A 150 1.10 -2.37 1.82
CA ALA A 150 0.95 -0.91 1.70
C ALA A 150 -0.47 -0.46 2.03
N ASP A 151 -1.47 -1.34 1.86
CA ASP A 151 -2.87 -1.10 2.22
C ASP A 151 -3.04 -0.71 3.69
N LEU A 152 -2.27 -1.29 4.61
CA LEU A 152 -2.36 -0.97 6.03
C LEU A 152 -1.89 0.46 6.34
N TRP A 153 -0.78 0.87 5.73
CA TRP A 153 -0.27 2.24 5.84
C TRP A 153 -1.22 3.25 5.19
N LEU A 154 -1.74 2.94 3.99
CA LEU A 154 -2.71 3.78 3.29
C LEU A 154 -4.03 3.92 4.07
N ASN A 155 -4.50 2.83 4.70
CA ASN A 155 -5.69 2.86 5.55
C ASN A 155 -5.49 3.72 6.81
N ALA A 156 -4.27 3.78 7.34
CA ALA A 156 -3.94 4.69 8.43
C ALA A 156 -3.88 6.14 7.94
N LEU A 157 -3.17 6.39 6.83
CA LEU A 157 -3.07 7.71 6.20
C LEU A 157 -4.45 8.29 5.88
N ALA A 158 -5.35 7.48 5.32
CA ALA A 158 -6.71 7.88 4.94
C ALA A 158 -7.56 8.40 6.11
N LYS A 159 -7.16 8.13 7.36
CA LYS A 159 -7.82 8.62 8.58
C LYS A 159 -7.16 9.89 9.14
N THR A 160 -6.21 10.46 8.41
CA THR A 160 -5.50 11.68 8.78
C THR A 160 -5.76 12.80 7.76
N PRO A 161 -5.58 14.06 8.14
CA PRO A 161 -5.61 15.18 7.20
C PRO A 161 -4.55 15.09 6.08
N PHE A 162 -3.47 14.33 6.31
CA PHE A 162 -2.35 14.21 5.36
C PHE A 162 -2.68 13.38 4.12
N MET A 163 -3.83 12.70 4.06
CA MET A 163 -4.25 11.96 2.88
C MET A 163 -4.34 12.86 1.64
N SER A 164 -4.87 14.07 1.80
CA SER A 164 -4.96 15.04 0.71
C SER A 164 -3.58 15.45 0.20
N ASP A 165 -2.66 15.79 1.11
CA ASP A 165 -1.29 16.18 0.78
C ASP A 165 -0.55 15.04 0.07
N TRP A 166 -0.64 13.82 0.59
CA TRP A 166 -0.03 12.66 -0.03
C TRP A 166 -0.61 12.40 -1.43
N SER A 167 -1.94 12.48 -1.60
CA SER A 167 -2.58 12.28 -2.90
C SER A 167 -2.15 13.34 -3.94
N TYR A 168 -1.93 14.56 -3.50
CA TYR A 168 -1.40 15.64 -4.33
C TYR A 168 0.05 15.37 -4.73
N LEU A 169 0.90 14.97 -3.79
CA LEU A 169 2.32 14.68 -4.04
C LEU A 169 2.52 13.44 -4.93
N ILE A 170 1.79 12.36 -4.66
CA ILE A 170 1.94 11.08 -5.39
C ILE A 170 1.51 11.22 -6.85
N THR A 171 0.59 12.13 -7.15
CA THR A 171 0.15 12.43 -8.52
C THR A 171 1.05 13.43 -9.24
N GLY A 172 2.16 13.86 -8.64
CA GLY A 172 3.08 14.84 -9.26
C GLY A 172 2.68 16.29 -9.00
N GLY A 173 2.19 16.61 -7.79
CA GLY A 173 1.74 17.95 -7.45
C GLY A 173 0.38 18.30 -8.03
N GLY A 174 -0.51 17.30 -8.17
CA GLY A 174 -1.85 17.50 -8.74
C GLY A 174 -1.88 17.76 -10.25
N GLU A 175 -0.73 17.69 -10.94
CA GLU A 175 -0.66 17.85 -12.39
C GLU A 175 -1.29 16.65 -13.11
N ILE A 176 -2.53 16.85 -13.58
CA ILE A 176 -3.21 15.88 -14.44
C ILE A 176 -2.44 15.75 -15.76
N GLY A 177 -2.02 14.53 -16.10
CA GLY A 177 -1.24 14.24 -17.30
C GLY A 177 0.28 14.33 -17.12
N GLY A 178 0.77 14.56 -15.89
CA GLY A 178 2.20 14.42 -15.58
C GLY A 178 2.66 12.96 -15.60
N GLU A 179 3.98 12.74 -15.63
CA GLU A 179 4.57 11.38 -15.67
C GLU A 179 4.13 10.52 -14.48
N LYS A 180 4.19 11.06 -13.26
CA LYS A 180 3.72 10.37 -12.04
C LYS A 180 2.22 10.08 -12.09
N TRP A 181 1.41 11.04 -12.55
CA TRP A 181 -0.02 10.84 -12.74
C TRP A 181 -0.28 9.69 -13.71
N HIS A 182 0.38 9.68 -14.88
CA HIS A 182 0.28 8.61 -15.85
C HIS A 182 0.73 7.27 -15.28
N HIS A 183 1.82 7.22 -14.53
CA HIS A 183 2.34 6.01 -13.92
C HIS A 183 1.33 5.37 -12.96
N TYR A 184 0.91 6.08 -11.91
CA TYR A 184 -0.02 5.52 -10.92
C TYR A 184 -1.43 5.33 -11.49
N HIS A 185 -1.87 6.20 -12.40
CA HIS A 185 -3.15 6.01 -13.08
C HIS A 185 -3.12 4.76 -13.98
N SER A 186 -2.02 4.50 -14.70
CA SER A 186 -1.88 3.29 -15.52
C SER A 186 -1.82 2.03 -14.66
N ILE A 187 -1.14 2.08 -13.50
CA ILE A 187 -1.09 0.95 -12.56
C ILE A 187 -2.48 0.68 -11.96
N ALA A 188 -3.17 1.72 -11.47
CA ALA A 188 -4.52 1.58 -10.96
C ALA A 188 -5.47 1.07 -12.05
N ALA A 189 -5.36 1.60 -13.26
CA ALA A 189 -6.15 1.15 -14.39
C ALA A 189 -5.87 -0.30 -14.75
N TYR A 190 -4.60 -0.69 -14.79
CA TYR A 190 -4.19 -2.07 -15.01
C TYR A 190 -4.74 -3.01 -13.93
N HIS A 191 -4.61 -2.69 -12.64
CA HIS A 191 -5.05 -3.61 -11.58
C HIS A 191 -6.57 -3.66 -11.38
N TYR A 192 -7.27 -2.54 -11.54
CA TYR A 192 -8.70 -2.46 -11.22
C TYR A 192 -9.63 -2.48 -12.43
N TYR A 193 -9.21 -1.86 -13.54
CA TYR A 193 -10.04 -1.72 -14.74
C TYR A 193 -9.64 -2.70 -15.85
N PHE A 194 -8.35 -3.03 -15.99
CA PHE A 194 -7.76 -3.77 -17.12
C PHE A 194 -6.78 -4.90 -16.72
N PRO A 195 -7.12 -5.78 -15.76
CA PRO A 195 -6.18 -6.80 -15.30
C PRO A 195 -5.87 -7.83 -16.40
N LEU A 196 -4.62 -8.31 -16.47
CA LEU A 196 -4.11 -9.21 -17.52
C LEU A 196 -4.87 -10.55 -17.68
N TRP A 197 -5.61 -10.98 -16.66
CA TRP A 197 -6.42 -12.20 -16.75
C TRP A 197 -7.77 -11.99 -17.46
N LYS A 198 -8.14 -10.74 -17.76
CA LYS A 198 -9.33 -10.44 -18.56
C LYS A 198 -8.97 -10.44 -20.03
N ALA A 199 -9.78 -11.13 -20.84
CA ALA A 199 -9.70 -11.05 -22.28
C ALA A 199 -9.97 -9.61 -22.76
N GLU A 200 -9.40 -9.21 -23.90
CA GLU A 200 -9.63 -7.87 -24.49
C GLU A 200 -11.12 -7.51 -24.60
N GLU A 201 -11.96 -8.50 -24.89
CA GLU A 201 -13.42 -8.36 -24.98
C GLU A 201 -14.05 -8.00 -23.63
N GLN A 202 -13.58 -8.60 -22.53
CA GLN A 202 -14.03 -8.28 -21.17
C GLN A 202 -13.55 -6.89 -20.75
N ILE A 203 -12.32 -6.53 -21.12
CA ILE A 203 -11.76 -5.19 -20.91
C ILE A 203 -12.62 -4.13 -21.62
N ALA A 204 -12.92 -4.34 -22.91
CA ALA A 204 -13.76 -3.44 -23.69
C ALA A 204 -15.18 -3.32 -23.11
N HIS A 205 -15.76 -4.46 -22.69
CA HIS A 205 -17.06 -4.50 -22.04
C HIS A 205 -17.08 -3.73 -20.71
N ASP A 206 -16.10 -3.95 -19.83
CA ASP A 206 -16.05 -3.33 -18.52
C ASP A 206 -15.73 -1.83 -18.59
N ALA A 207 -14.87 -1.43 -19.52
CA ALA A 207 -14.63 -0.01 -19.84
C ALA A 207 -15.92 0.68 -20.28
N PHE A 208 -16.66 0.06 -21.22
CA PHE A 208 -17.90 0.61 -21.72
C PHE A 208 -18.99 0.65 -20.65
N LYS A 209 -19.11 -0.41 -19.84
CA LYS A 209 -20.03 -0.47 -18.69
C LYS A 209 -19.74 0.63 -17.67
N THR A 210 -18.47 0.86 -17.36
CA THR A 210 -18.04 1.90 -16.42
C THR A 210 -18.31 3.29 -16.98
N PHE A 211 -17.97 3.52 -18.26
CA PHE A 211 -18.32 4.74 -18.97
C PHE A 211 -19.82 5.04 -18.92
N LEU A 212 -20.67 4.06 -19.24
CA LEU A 212 -22.13 4.25 -19.21
C LEU A 212 -22.63 4.56 -17.80
N LYS A 213 -22.17 3.82 -16.78
CA LYS A 213 -22.53 4.09 -15.38
C LYS A 213 -22.19 5.52 -14.98
N HIS A 214 -20.95 5.95 -15.24
CA HIS A 214 -20.49 7.28 -14.88
C HIS A 214 -21.21 8.36 -15.70
N TYR A 215 -21.40 8.13 -17.00
CA TYR A 215 -22.16 9.01 -17.88
C TYR A 215 -23.57 9.25 -17.34
N PHE A 216 -24.34 8.20 -17.04
CA PHE A 216 -25.72 8.37 -16.57
C PHE A 216 -25.81 8.96 -15.15
N LEU A 217 -24.84 8.69 -14.28
CA LEU A 217 -24.80 9.29 -12.94
C LEU A 217 -24.56 10.80 -13.00
N HIS A 218 -23.64 11.25 -13.85
CA HIS A 218 -23.17 12.65 -13.86
C HIS A 218 -23.67 13.47 -15.05
N ILE A 219 -24.54 12.92 -15.91
CA ILE A 219 -25.02 13.62 -17.12
C ILE A 219 -25.70 14.96 -16.84
N HIS A 220 -26.27 15.11 -15.64
CA HIS A 220 -26.95 16.33 -15.20
C HIS A 220 -25.98 17.44 -14.78
N GLU A 221 -24.74 17.09 -14.42
CA GLU A 221 -23.68 18.01 -14.03
C GLU A 221 -22.93 18.57 -15.26
N ILE A 222 -23.08 17.92 -16.42
CA ILE A 222 -22.40 18.32 -17.66
C ILE A 222 -23.18 19.44 -18.37
N PRO A 223 -22.52 20.54 -18.79
CA PRO A 223 -23.15 21.60 -19.58
C PRO A 223 -23.89 21.06 -20.81
N GLN A 224 -25.08 21.59 -21.10
CA GLN A 224 -26.00 21.05 -22.11
C GLN A 224 -25.35 20.87 -23.49
N ASN A 225 -24.46 21.76 -23.89
CA ASN A 225 -23.73 21.69 -25.17
C ASN A 225 -22.70 20.54 -25.20
N ALA A 226 -21.98 20.32 -24.09
CA ALA A 226 -21.04 19.21 -23.96
C ALA A 226 -21.78 17.86 -23.93
N ARG A 227 -22.89 17.79 -23.19
CA ARG A 227 -23.79 16.61 -23.18
C ARG A 227 -24.29 16.24 -24.58
N ARG A 228 -24.73 17.22 -25.37
CA ARG A 228 -25.18 17.00 -26.77
C ARG A 228 -24.04 16.49 -27.66
N ARG A 229 -22.83 17.02 -27.53
CA ARG A 229 -21.66 16.56 -28.27
C ARG A 229 -21.27 15.13 -27.88
N LEU A 230 -21.18 14.83 -26.58
CA LEU A 230 -20.89 13.48 -26.08
C LEU A 230 -21.91 12.46 -26.60
N PHE A 231 -23.21 12.76 -26.48
CA PHE A 231 -24.25 11.87 -26.99
C PHE A 231 -24.12 11.64 -28.51
N LYS A 232 -23.85 12.69 -29.29
CA LYS A 232 -23.71 12.58 -30.74
C LYS A 232 -22.52 11.70 -31.13
N TYR A 233 -21.34 11.97 -30.60
CA TYR A 233 -20.10 11.35 -31.05
C TYR A 233 -19.82 10.00 -30.40
N CYS A 234 -20.14 9.83 -29.10
CA CYS A 234 -19.83 8.60 -28.37
C CYS A 234 -20.96 7.56 -28.45
N ILE A 235 -22.22 7.98 -28.68
CA ILE A 235 -23.38 7.08 -28.66
C ILE A 235 -24.06 7.02 -30.04
N SER A 236 -24.53 8.16 -30.56
CA SER A 236 -25.38 8.17 -31.76
C SER A 236 -24.66 7.74 -33.04
N ILE A 237 -23.47 8.29 -33.31
CA ILE A 237 -22.69 7.95 -34.51
C ILE A 237 -22.25 6.47 -34.51
N PRO A 238 -21.66 5.94 -33.42
CA PRO A 238 -21.29 4.53 -33.35
C PRO A 238 -22.50 3.60 -33.51
N LEU A 239 -23.62 3.90 -32.85
CA LEU A 239 -24.83 3.08 -32.94
C LEU A 239 -25.41 3.06 -34.36
N LYS A 240 -25.47 4.21 -35.04
CA LYS A 240 -25.90 4.28 -36.44
C LYS A 240 -24.98 3.48 -37.36
N SER A 241 -23.67 3.56 -37.14
CA SER A 241 -22.67 2.79 -37.90
C SER A 241 -22.86 1.28 -37.68
N PHE A 242 -23.04 0.85 -36.43
CA PHE A 242 -23.28 -0.54 -36.06
C PHE A 242 -24.56 -1.07 -36.71
N ILE A 243 -25.70 -0.40 -36.54
CA ILE A 243 -26.97 -0.78 -37.17
C ILE A 243 -26.82 -0.87 -38.69
N SER A 244 -26.17 0.12 -39.31
CA SER A 244 -25.96 0.10 -40.76
C SER A 244 -25.09 -1.08 -41.21
N LYS A 245 -24.03 -1.43 -40.46
CA LYS A 245 -23.17 -2.58 -40.77
C LYS A 245 -23.95 -3.88 -40.59
N THR A 246 -24.69 -4.04 -39.51
CA THR A 246 -25.51 -5.23 -39.24
C THR A 246 -26.57 -5.44 -40.30
N LEU A 247 -27.29 -4.39 -40.71
CA LEU A 247 -28.27 -4.46 -41.80
C LEU A 247 -27.64 -4.83 -43.16
N LYS A 248 -26.38 -4.44 -43.40
CA LYS A 248 -25.64 -4.84 -44.60
C LYS A 248 -25.23 -6.31 -44.55
N ILE A 249 -24.68 -6.78 -43.42
CA ILE A 249 -24.27 -8.18 -43.21
C ILE A 249 -25.47 -9.11 -43.37
N LEU A 250 -26.61 -8.76 -42.78
CA LEU A 250 -27.85 -9.54 -42.86
C LEU A 250 -28.57 -9.38 -44.21
N LYS A 251 -28.02 -8.62 -45.18
CA LYS A 251 -28.65 -8.27 -46.47
C LYS A 251 -30.05 -7.62 -46.36
N LEU A 252 -30.44 -7.16 -45.17
CA LEU A 252 -31.73 -6.51 -44.89
C LEU A 252 -31.74 -5.01 -45.26
N HIS A 253 -30.58 -4.42 -45.52
CA HIS A 253 -30.47 -2.99 -45.86
C HIS A 253 -31.35 -2.57 -47.04
N ALA A 254 -31.51 -3.43 -48.06
CA ALA A 254 -32.36 -3.16 -49.22
C ALA A 254 -33.85 -3.19 -48.86
N LEU A 255 -34.27 -4.15 -48.01
CA LEU A 255 -35.63 -4.26 -47.51
C LEU A 255 -36.01 -3.05 -46.66
N VAL A 256 -35.14 -2.67 -45.72
CA VAL A 256 -35.33 -1.49 -44.86
C VAL A 256 -35.40 -0.22 -45.71
N LYS A 257 -34.53 -0.06 -46.71
CA LYS A 257 -34.59 1.09 -47.64
C LYS A 257 -35.92 1.12 -48.40
N LYS A 258 -36.43 -0.02 -48.85
CA LYS A 258 -37.72 -0.13 -49.55
C LYS A 258 -38.90 0.28 -48.65
N ILE A 259 -38.93 -0.20 -47.40
CA ILE A 259 -39.95 0.14 -46.41
C ILE A 259 -39.91 1.65 -46.09
N LEU A 260 -38.72 2.21 -45.87
CA LEU A 260 -38.59 3.63 -45.53
C LEU A 260 -39.02 4.56 -46.69
N ILE A 261 -38.81 4.15 -47.94
CA ILE A 261 -39.33 4.86 -49.13
C ILE A 261 -40.86 4.75 -49.19
N GLN A 262 -41.45 3.57 -48.94
CA GLN A 262 -42.90 3.38 -48.90
C GLN A 262 -43.57 4.24 -47.83
N LEU A 263 -42.93 4.36 -46.66
CA LEU A 263 -43.40 5.20 -45.55
C LEU A 263 -43.12 6.71 -45.77
N LYS A 264 -42.55 7.11 -46.92
CA LYS A 264 -42.15 8.49 -47.24
C LYS A 264 -41.14 9.11 -46.25
N LEU A 265 -40.42 8.28 -45.50
CA LEU A 265 -39.39 8.71 -44.54
C LEU A 265 -38.02 8.91 -45.21
N LEU A 266 -37.86 8.42 -46.44
CA LEU A 266 -36.67 8.59 -47.27
C LEU A 266 -37.09 9.02 -48.68
N LYS A 267 -36.50 10.10 -49.21
CA LYS A 267 -36.69 10.49 -50.62
C LYS A 267 -36.02 9.45 -51.52
N LYS A 268 -36.71 9.06 -52.59
CA LYS A 268 -36.15 8.23 -53.64
C LYS A 268 -35.08 9.08 -54.36
N SER A 269 -33.81 8.72 -54.17
CA SER A 269 -32.70 9.21 -54.99
C SER A 269 -32.59 8.39 -56.24
#